data_AF-A0A1M5N0Q2-F1
#
_entry.id   AF-A0A1M5N0Q2-F1
#
_cell.length_a   1.000
_cell.length_b   1.000
_cell.length_c   1.000
_cell.angle_alpha   90.00
_cell.angle_beta   90.00
_cell.angle_gamma   90.00
#
_symmetry.space_group_name_H-M   'P 1'
#
loop_
_entity.id
_entity.type
_entity.pdbx_description
1 polymer ?
#
loop_
_entity_poly.entity_id
_entity_poly.type
_entity_poly.pdbx_seq_one_letter_code
_entity_poly.pdbx_strand_id
1 'polypeptide(L)'
;MNNLSGIISFIFLLLYALLYIMRDLYVFSNNFIIRKYINKTLPLLTKCNSLFLIASFIFSLVHLSHLYAKVPHLNQVYIIMLLILFALKNTYLKPSNIKYVHLFNFSFYLLTFSLIIHLTCDI
;
A
#
# COMPACT_ATOMS: atom_id res chain seq x y z
N MET A 1 7.36 -8.27 -20.33
CA MET A 1 7.70 -7.05 -19.57
C MET A 1 6.49 -6.38 -18.91
N ASN A 2 5.25 -6.58 -19.40
CA ASN A 2 4.05 -5.86 -18.92
C ASN A 2 3.67 -6.09 -17.44
N ASN A 3 4.03 -7.22 -16.83
CA ASN A 3 3.65 -7.52 -15.44
C ASN A 3 4.74 -7.11 -14.43
N LEU A 4 5.95 -6.75 -14.90
CA LEU A 4 7.06 -6.40 -14.00
C LEU A 4 6.74 -5.11 -13.21
N SER A 5 6.18 -4.09 -13.87
CA SER A 5 5.76 -2.84 -13.22
C SER A 5 4.64 -3.06 -12.21
N GLY A 6 3.68 -3.95 -12.52
CA GLY A 6 2.62 -4.35 -11.58
C GLY A 6 3.18 -5.05 -10.33
N ILE A 7 4.10 -6.00 -10.52
CA ILE A 7 4.79 -6.69 -9.41
C ILE A 7 5.61 -5.71 -8.57
N ILE A 8 6.33 -4.78 -9.20
CA ILE A 8 7.11 -3.76 -8.49
C ILE A 8 6.19 -2.82 -7.69
N SER A 9 5.07 -2.39 -8.29
CA SER A 9 4.06 -1.59 -7.58
C SER A 9 3.52 -2.33 -6.36
N PHE A 10 3.20 -3.62 -6.50
CA PHE A 10 2.75 -4.47 -5.40
C PHE A 10 3.77 -4.56 -4.27
N ILE A 11 5.06 -4.77 -4.57
CA ILE A 11 6.13 -4.85 -3.56
C ILE A 11 6.22 -3.54 -2.76
N PHE A 12 6.20 -2.39 -3.44
CA PHE A 12 6.22 -1.09 -2.77
C PHE A 12 4.98 -0.86 -1.92
N LEU A 13 3.82 -1.34 -2.38
CA LEU A 13 2.60 -1.28 -1.60
C LEU A 13 2.67 -2.16 -0.35
N LEU A 14 3.25 -3.35 -0.45
CA LEU A 14 3.43 -4.25 0.68
C LEU A 14 4.41 -3.68 1.72
N LEU A 15 5.51 -3.05 1.25
CA LEU A 15 6.44 -2.32 2.12
C LEU A 15 5.76 -1.14 2.82
N TYR A 16 4.87 -0.44 2.12
CA TYR A 16 4.04 0.61 2.69
C TYR A 16 3.10 0.08 3.79
N ALA A 17 2.47 -1.07 3.57
CA ALA A 17 1.64 -1.78 4.55
C ALA A 17 2.40 -2.17 5.80
N LEU A 18 3.63 -2.66 5.60
CA LEU A 18 4.45 -3.26 6.64
C LEU A 18 4.65 -2.30 7.81
N LEU A 19 4.71 -0.99 7.55
CA LEU A 19 4.74 0.01 8.61
C LEU A 19 3.53 -0.09 9.54
N TYR A 20 2.32 -0.13 8.98
CA TYR A 20 1.07 -0.15 9.74
C TYR A 20 0.93 -1.49 10.49
N ILE A 21 1.26 -2.60 9.84
CA ILE A 21 1.29 -3.92 10.47
C ILE A 21 2.25 -3.92 11.67
N MET A 22 3.45 -3.35 11.52
CA MET A 22 4.42 -3.25 12.62
C MET A 22 3.93 -2.35 13.76
N ARG A 23 3.18 -1.28 13.47
CA ARG A 23 2.54 -0.44 14.51
C ARG A 23 1.48 -1.22 15.27
N ASP A 24 0.61 -1.95 14.57
CA ASP A 24 -0.44 -2.74 15.20
C ASP A 24 0.18 -3.86 16.06
N LEU A 25 1.17 -4.59 15.53
CA LEU A 25 1.93 -5.60 16.29
C LEU A 25 2.61 -5.00 17.52
N TYR A 26 3.11 -3.76 17.45
CA TYR A 26 3.69 -3.09 18.60
C TYR A 26 2.66 -2.86 19.71
N VAL A 27 1.45 -2.42 19.35
CA VAL A 27 0.35 -2.18 20.29
C VAL A 27 -0.14 -3.48 20.91
N PHE A 28 -0.34 -4.53 20.11
CA PHE A 28 -0.89 -5.81 20.58
C PHE A 28 0.14 -6.75 21.24
N SER A 29 1.43 -6.61 20.92
CA SER A 29 2.47 -7.46 21.52
C SER A 29 2.79 -7.01 22.93
N ASN A 30 2.70 -7.92 23.91
CA ASN A 30 3.26 -7.74 25.25
C ASN A 30 4.70 -8.27 25.38
N ASN A 31 5.27 -8.81 24.29
CA ASN A 31 6.60 -9.40 24.31
C ASN A 31 7.68 -8.33 24.08
N PHE A 32 8.57 -8.17 25.07
CA PHE A 32 9.69 -7.23 25.02
C PHE A 32 10.62 -7.44 23.83
N ILE A 33 10.90 -8.70 23.46
CA ILE A 33 11.80 -9.04 22.35
C ILE A 33 11.20 -8.53 21.03
N ILE A 34 9.91 -8.80 20.80
CA ILE A 34 9.18 -8.34 19.61
C ILE A 34 9.20 -6.81 19.53
N ARG A 35 8.87 -6.12 20.64
CA ARG A 35 8.90 -4.65 20.70
C ARG A 35 10.29 -4.08 20.41
N LYS A 36 11.36 -4.73 20.87
CA LYS A 36 12.76 -4.33 20.60
C LYS A 36 13.07 -4.39 19.10
N TYR A 37 12.68 -5.46 18.41
CA TYR A 37 12.87 -5.56 16.96
C TYR A 37 12.04 -4.53 16.20
N ILE A 38 10.78 -4.34 16.57
CA ILE A 38 9.92 -3.32 15.95
C ILE A 38 10.51 -1.93 16.15
N ASN A 39 10.92 -1.55 17.36
CA ASN A 39 11.54 -0.25 17.62
C ASN A 39 12.79 0.01 16.78
N LYS A 40 13.52 -1.04 16.38
CA LYS A 40 14.70 -0.91 15.51
C LYS A 40 14.30 -0.69 14.04
N THR A 41 13.23 -1.32 13.56
CA THR A 41 12.82 -1.29 12.14
C THR A 41 11.83 -0.17 11.81
N LEU A 42 10.97 0.19 12.76
CA LEU A 42 9.90 1.18 12.60
C LEU A 42 10.38 2.57 12.17
N PRO A 43 11.52 3.12 12.66
CA PRO A 43 12.00 4.43 12.25
C PRO A 43 12.36 4.48 10.76
N LEU A 44 12.98 3.41 10.26
CA LEU A 44 13.39 3.28 8.86
C LEU A 44 12.16 3.17 7.95
N LEU A 45 11.21 2.31 8.31
CA LEU A 45 9.93 2.18 7.60
C LEU A 45 9.14 3.50 7.61
N THR A 46 9.12 4.22 8.73
CA THR A 46 8.40 5.51 8.84
C THR A 46 9.01 6.56 7.90
N LYS A 47 10.35 6.64 7.83
CA LYS A 47 11.07 7.60 6.98
C LYS A 47 10.83 7.33 5.48
N CYS A 48 10.81 6.05 5.08
CA CYS A 48 10.62 5.66 3.68
C CYS A 48 9.15 5.50 3.27
N ASN A 49 8.20 5.57 4.19
CA ASN A 49 6.79 5.28 3.93
C ASN A 49 6.16 6.20 2.87
N SER A 50 6.56 7.48 2.82
CA SER A 50 6.14 8.40 1.75
C SER A 50 6.66 7.93 0.39
N LEU A 51 7.95 7.61 0.32
CA LEU A 51 8.63 7.14 -0.88
C LEU A 51 8.05 5.83 -1.41
N PHE A 52 7.72 4.87 -0.54
CA PHE A 52 7.09 3.62 -0.97
C PHE A 52 5.74 3.84 -1.63
N LEU A 53 4.89 4.73 -1.08
CA LEU A 53 3.62 5.04 -1.72
C LEU A 53 3.82 5.73 -3.08
N ILE A 54 4.73 6.72 -3.14
CA ILE A 54 5.01 7.44 -4.39
C ILE A 54 5.56 6.48 -5.46
N ALA A 55 6.49 5.61 -5.09
CA ALA A 55 7.02 4.59 -5.98
C ALA A 55 5.90 3.66 -6.47
N SER A 56 5.05 3.15 -5.56
CA SER A 56 3.91 2.31 -5.93
C SER A 56 2.97 3.00 -6.94
N PHE A 57 2.74 4.30 -6.76
CA PHE A 57 1.91 5.11 -7.65
C PHE A 57 2.55 5.26 -9.03
N ILE A 58 3.84 5.61 -9.11
CA ILE A 58 4.55 5.73 -10.39
C ILE A 58 4.54 4.40 -11.15
N PHE A 59 4.88 3.30 -10.49
CA PHE A 59 4.88 1.97 -11.13
C PHE A 59 3.47 1.51 -11.50
N SER A 60 2.45 1.89 -10.73
CA SER A 60 1.05 1.60 -11.06
C SER A 60 0.62 2.31 -12.34
N LEU A 61 1.00 3.58 -12.54
CA LEU A 61 0.71 4.33 -13.76
C LEU A 61 1.39 3.72 -14.99
N VAL A 62 2.65 3.28 -14.85
CA VAL A 62 3.38 2.58 -15.92
C VAL A 62 2.74 1.22 -16.25
N HIS A 63 2.22 0.52 -15.25
CA HIS A 63 1.50 -0.74 -15.47
C HIS A 63 0.17 -0.50 -16.21
N LEU A 64 -0.58 0.53 -15.79
CA LEU A 64 -1.86 0.91 -16.39
C LEU A 64 -1.74 1.40 -17.83
N SER A 65 -0.70 2.18 -18.16
CA SER A 65 -0.47 2.65 -19.53
C SER A 65 -0.28 1.49 -20.51
N HIS A 66 0.25 0.35 -20.04
CA HIS A 66 0.39 -0.86 -20.85
C HIS A 66 -0.88 -1.72 -20.92
N LEU A 67 -1.77 -1.64 -19.92
CA LEU A 67 -2.98 -2.47 -19.83
C LEU A 67 -4.25 -1.77 -20.33
N TYR A 68 -4.20 -0.47 -20.58
CA TYR A 68 -5.37 0.33 -20.99
C TYR A 68 -6.06 -0.21 -22.25
N ALA A 69 -5.34 -0.91 -23.12
CA ALA A 69 -5.87 -1.52 -24.33
C ALA A 69 -6.52 -2.91 -24.13
N LYS A 70 -6.25 -3.61 -23.01
CA LYS A 70 -6.66 -5.01 -22.82
C LYS A 70 -7.90 -5.18 -21.95
N VAL A 71 -7.99 -4.44 -20.83
CA VAL A 71 -9.11 -4.59 -19.87
C VAL A 71 -9.51 -3.23 -19.28
N PRO A 72 -10.37 -2.45 -19.95
CA PRO A 72 -10.64 -1.05 -19.58
C PRO A 72 -11.38 -0.89 -18.24
N HIS A 73 -12.26 -1.82 -17.86
CA HIS A 73 -13.10 -1.67 -16.65
C HIS A 73 -12.37 -2.00 -15.34
N LEU A 74 -11.53 -3.04 -15.29
CA LEU A 74 -10.76 -3.39 -14.08
C LEU A 74 -9.68 -2.35 -13.76
N ASN A 75 -9.07 -1.75 -14.80
CA ASN A 75 -8.10 -0.67 -14.64
C ASN A 75 -8.66 0.55 -13.90
N GLN A 76 -9.93 0.89 -14.11
CA GLN A 76 -10.57 2.07 -13.50
C GLN A 76 -10.73 1.91 -11.99
N VAL A 77 -11.13 0.73 -11.51
CA VAL A 77 -11.33 0.46 -10.08
C VAL A 77 -10.01 0.60 -9.32
N TYR A 78 -8.93 0.02 -9.86
CA TYR A 78 -7.60 0.09 -9.25
C TYR A 78 -7.07 1.53 -9.15
N ILE A 79 -7.23 2.33 -10.21
CA ILE A 79 -6.85 3.76 -10.22
C ILE A 79 -7.60 4.55 -9.17
N ILE A 80 -8.93 4.37 -9.10
CA ILE A 80 -9.80 5.08 -8.15
C ILE A 80 -9.36 4.76 -6.72
N MET A 81 -9.07 3.49 -6.43
CA MET A 81 -8.58 3.08 -5.12
C MET A 81 -7.21 3.68 -4.77
N LEU A 82 -6.29 3.79 -5.74
CA LEU A 82 -4.98 4.43 -5.56
C LEU A 82 -5.12 5.93 -5.26
N LEU A 83 -6.02 6.61 -5.95
CA LEU A 83 -6.34 8.02 -5.71
C LEU A 83 -6.95 8.22 -4.32
N ILE A 84 -7.85 7.34 -3.87
CA ILE A 84 -8.43 7.37 -2.52
C ILE A 84 -7.33 7.21 -1.46
N LEU A 85 -6.39 6.27 -1.64
CA LEU A 85 -5.27 6.08 -0.73
C LEU A 85 -4.33 7.29 -0.65
N PHE A 86 -4.07 7.92 -1.79
CA PHE A 86 -3.25 9.13 -1.86
C PHE A 86 -3.97 10.32 -1.20
N ALA A 87 -5.26 10.50 -1.46
CA ALA A 87 -6.09 11.51 -0.82
C ALA A 87 -6.13 11.31 0.70
N LEU A 88 -6.41 10.09 1.18
CA LEU A 88 -6.44 9.77 2.60
C LEU A 88 -5.12 10.06 3.31
N LYS A 89 -3.98 9.77 2.67
CA LYS A 89 -2.67 10.08 3.27
C LYS A 89 -2.41 11.57 3.37
N ASN A 90 -2.77 12.35 2.34
CA ASN A 90 -2.54 13.79 2.33
C ASN A 90 -3.52 14.54 3.25
N THR A 91 -4.76 14.07 3.36
CA THR A 91 -5.75 14.68 4.27
C THR A 91 -5.47 14.32 5.73
N TYR A 92 -4.96 13.12 6.01
CA TYR A 92 -4.71 12.62 7.37
C TYR A 92 -3.22 12.39 7.64
N LEU A 93 -2.45 13.49 7.64
CA LEU A 93 -1.01 13.54 7.92
C LEU A 93 -0.62 13.02 9.33
N LYS A 94 -1.56 12.98 10.27
CA LYS A 94 -1.36 12.43 11.62
C LYS A 94 -2.50 11.45 11.94
N PRO A 95 -2.27 10.14 11.85
CA PRO A 95 -3.22 9.16 12.35
C PRO A 95 -3.13 9.12 13.89
N SER A 96 -3.51 10.21 14.56
CA SER A 96 -3.75 10.20 16.01
C SER A 96 -5.12 9.65 16.34
N ASN A 97 -6.03 9.58 15.36
CA ASN A 97 -7.38 9.09 15.53
C ASN A 97 -7.51 7.65 15.02
N ILE A 98 -7.87 6.74 15.92
CA ILE A 98 -8.01 5.29 15.68
C ILE A 98 -8.98 4.99 14.52
N LYS A 99 -10.04 5.79 14.37
CA LYS A 99 -11.01 5.67 13.26
C LYS A 99 -10.37 5.83 11.88
N TYR A 100 -9.44 6.78 11.72
CA TYR A 100 -8.78 7.02 10.43
C TYR A 100 -7.71 5.98 10.13
N VAL A 101 -7.08 5.39 11.17
CA VAL A 101 -6.18 4.24 11.00
C VAL A 101 -6.94 3.05 10.41
N HIS A 102 -8.15 2.76 10.92
CA HIS A 102 -8.99 1.69 10.38
C HIS A 102 -9.40 1.95 8.93
N LEU A 103 -9.84 3.17 8.60
CA LEU A 103 -10.23 3.53 7.24
C LEU A 103 -9.04 3.39 6.28
N PHE A 104 -7.84 3.80 6.73
CA PHE A 104 -6.60 3.69 5.98
C PHE A 104 -6.23 2.24 5.69
N ASN A 105 -6.26 1.39 6.72
CA ASN A 105 -5.99 -0.05 6.60
C ASN A 105 -7.02 -0.73 5.69
N PHE A 106 -8.31 -0.36 5.78
CA PHE A 106 -9.35 -0.90 4.93
C PHE A 106 -9.15 -0.55 3.45
N SER A 107 -8.86 0.72 3.13
CA SER A 107 -8.53 1.15 1.77
C SER A 107 -7.28 0.46 1.24
N PHE A 108 -6.29 0.24 2.11
CA PHE A 108 -5.10 -0.54 1.77
C PHE A 108 -5.43 -1.99 1.40
N TYR A 109 -6.19 -2.70 2.22
CA TYR A 109 -6.56 -4.10 1.96
C TYR A 109 -7.33 -4.26 0.66
N LEU A 110 -8.32 -3.39 0.42
CA LEU A 110 -9.05 -3.39 -0.84
C LEU A 110 -8.13 -3.12 -2.04
N LEU A 111 -7.15 -2.22 -1.92
CA LEU A 111 -6.21 -1.97 -3.00
C LEU A 111 -5.30 -3.20 -3.25
N THR A 112 -4.80 -3.85 -2.20
CA THR A 112 -4.02 -5.08 -2.37
C THR A 112 -4.83 -6.19 -3.03
N PHE A 113 -6.09 -6.35 -2.64
CA PHE A 113 -7.00 -7.34 -3.23
C PHE A 113 -7.29 -7.02 -4.70
N SER A 114 -7.57 -5.75 -5.02
CA SER A 114 -7.74 -5.28 -6.40
C SER A 114 -6.49 -5.53 -7.26
N LEU A 115 -5.29 -5.32 -6.70
CA LEU A 115 -4.02 -5.51 -7.41
C LEU A 115 -3.73 -7.00 -7.63
N ILE A 116 -4.04 -7.86 -6.66
CA ILE A 116 -3.91 -9.32 -6.79
C ILE A 116 -4.84 -9.83 -7.89
N ILE A 117 -6.13 -9.47 -7.85
CA ILE A 117 -7.09 -9.87 -8.90
C ILE A 117 -6.57 -9.44 -10.26
N HIS A 118 -6.07 -8.20 -10.37
CA HIS A 118 -5.57 -7.67 -11.63
C HIS A 118 -4.36 -8.46 -12.14
N LEU A 119 -3.36 -8.70 -11.29
CA LEU A 119 -2.20 -9.52 -11.62
C LEU A 119 -2.55 -10.96 -12.02
N THR A 120 -3.60 -11.55 -11.43
CA THR A 120 -4.02 -12.92 -11.74
C THR A 120 -4.92 -13.02 -12.97
N CYS A 121 -5.73 -12.00 -13.26
CA CYS A 121 -6.60 -11.96 -14.44
C CYS A 121 -5.86 -11.57 -15.71
N ASP A 122 -4.69 -10.93 -15.59
CA ASP A 122 -3.80 -10.59 -16.71
C ASP A 122 -2.82 -11.73 -17.11
N ILE A 123 -2.93 -12.92 -16.51
CA ILE A 123 -2.24 -14.17 -16.90
C ILE A 123 -3.16 -14.98 -17.80
#